data_AF-A0AAV9XAP1-F1
#
_entry.id   AF-A0AAV9XAP1-F1
#
_cell.length_a   1.000
_cell.length_b   1.000
_cell.length_c   1.000
_cell.angle_alpha   90.00
_cell.angle_beta   90.00
_cell.angle_gamma   90.00
#
_symmetry.space_group_name_H-M   'P 1'
#
loop_
_entity.id
_entity.type
_entity.pdbx_description
1 polymer ?
#
loop_
_entity_poly.entity_id
_entity_poly.type
_entity_poly.pdbx_seq_one_letter_code
_entity_poly.pdbx_strand_id
1 'polypeptide(L)'
;MPIFYGSGALELNGFIEEYTPTKAPYSQFGPLIYIKKDRSRLGLPTSARQNSRALIEGQRILEEAKSKLLRDGMHEHTGDPKDYSYNGTSRWKPVFAKCKDELQQVAIDHNFTYGGWFDIVRWDKIDDLYSRLAHSLINGPLKNTRAHSIRVTTTGHPRLPRGMHTICVLMPDSFDREASKRVLEVLVKYHGWVPEGCKPDFFLELNLTHIHQAREYSCTFAPNNFFTTRELHDAKFTLAPRSVLRSSTPFSRGPKPNPRQPT
;
A
#
# COMPACT_ATOMS: atom_id res chain seq x y z
N MET A 1 -4.49 -1.77 -18.57
CA MET A 1 -3.94 -1.46 -17.24
C MET A 1 -2.68 -0.63 -17.40
N PRO A 2 -2.66 0.62 -16.92
CA PRO A 2 -1.49 1.51 -17.01
C PRO A 2 -0.33 1.00 -16.15
N ILE A 3 0.86 0.92 -16.75
CA ILE A 3 2.09 0.54 -16.04
C ILE A 3 3.26 1.39 -16.52
N PHE A 4 3.92 2.05 -15.59
CA PHE A 4 5.21 2.71 -15.82
C PHE A 4 6.36 1.78 -15.39
N TYR A 5 7.40 1.70 -16.23
CA TYR A 5 8.67 1.05 -15.93
C TYR A 5 9.81 2.04 -16.19
N GLY A 6 10.74 2.17 -15.26
CA GLY A 6 12.03 2.78 -15.56
C GLY A 6 12.43 3.92 -14.63
N SER A 7 13.40 4.72 -15.10
CA SER A 7 14.17 5.67 -14.29
C SER A 7 14.00 7.14 -14.69
N GLY A 8 13.31 7.42 -15.80
CA GLY A 8 13.15 8.78 -16.35
C GLY A 8 12.14 9.63 -15.59
N ALA A 9 12.58 10.75 -15.00
CA ALA A 9 11.70 11.66 -14.25
C ALA A 9 10.66 12.38 -15.14
N LEU A 10 11.04 12.75 -16.37
CA LEU A 10 10.14 13.42 -17.32
C LEU A 10 9.03 12.49 -17.80
N GLU A 11 9.39 11.25 -18.15
CA GLU A 11 8.44 10.22 -18.55
C GLU A 11 7.49 9.86 -17.40
N LEU A 12 8.01 9.83 -16.17
CA LEU A 12 7.20 9.63 -14.98
C LEU A 12 6.16 10.74 -14.77
N ASN A 13 6.54 12.01 -14.96
CA ASN A 13 5.60 13.13 -14.85
C ASN A 13 4.46 13.01 -15.85
N GLY A 14 4.78 12.76 -17.13
CA GLY A 14 3.75 12.57 -18.15
C GLY A 14 2.82 11.41 -17.82
N PHE A 15 3.37 10.30 -17.32
CA PHE A 15 2.57 9.16 -16.87
C PHE A 15 1.66 9.50 -15.67
N ILE A 16 2.15 10.23 -14.67
CA ILE A 16 1.34 10.62 -13.50
C ILE A 16 0.21 11.59 -13.92
N GLU A 17 0.50 12.52 -14.83
CA GLU A 17 -0.48 13.46 -15.36
C GLU A 17 -1.59 12.76 -16.15
N GLU A 18 -1.22 11.80 -17.01
CA GLU A 18 -2.16 11.01 -17.81
C GLU A 18 -2.98 10.04 -16.93
N TYR A 19 -2.32 9.38 -15.97
CA TYR A 19 -2.90 8.34 -15.11
C TYR A 19 -3.00 8.80 -13.66
N THR A 20 -3.59 9.97 -13.43
CA THR A 20 -3.92 10.46 -12.10
C THR A 20 -5.05 9.61 -11.48
N PRO A 21 -4.91 9.04 -10.26
CA PRO A 21 -5.89 8.12 -9.68
C PRO A 21 -7.34 8.63 -9.66
N THR A 22 -7.56 9.90 -9.32
CA THR A 22 -8.92 10.48 -9.29
C THR A 22 -9.53 10.72 -10.66
N LYS A 23 -8.71 10.75 -11.72
CA LYS A 23 -9.12 11.05 -13.10
C LYS A 23 -9.16 9.82 -14.00
N ALA A 24 -8.44 8.75 -13.65
CA ALA A 24 -8.39 7.51 -14.41
C ALA A 24 -9.58 6.60 -14.04
N PRO A 25 -10.62 6.46 -14.89
CA PRO A 25 -11.81 5.69 -14.55
C PRO A 25 -11.56 4.18 -14.64
N TYR A 26 -12.14 3.43 -13.71
CA TYR A 26 -12.08 1.97 -13.69
C TYR A 26 -12.52 1.33 -15.01
N SER A 27 -13.63 1.83 -15.60
CA SER A 27 -14.20 1.29 -16.83
C SER A 27 -13.27 1.39 -18.05
N GLN A 28 -12.35 2.36 -18.04
CA GLN A 28 -11.44 2.61 -19.16
C GLN A 28 -10.07 1.95 -18.93
N PHE A 29 -9.52 2.07 -17.72
CA PHE A 29 -8.12 1.70 -17.47
C PHE A 29 -7.96 0.38 -16.71
N GLY A 30 -9.06 -0.20 -16.23
CA GLY A 30 -9.08 -1.36 -15.36
C GLY A 30 -8.86 -0.96 -13.89
N PRO A 31 -8.57 -1.93 -13.01
CA PRO A 31 -8.67 -1.71 -11.56
C PRO A 31 -7.53 -0.89 -10.96
N LEU A 32 -6.36 -0.88 -11.62
CA LEU A 32 -5.09 -0.52 -11.00
C LEU A 32 -4.19 0.27 -11.95
N ILE A 33 -3.39 1.15 -11.36
CA ILE A 33 -2.26 1.85 -11.99
C ILE A 33 -1.00 1.39 -11.26
N TYR A 34 0.06 1.10 -12.02
CA TYR A 34 1.34 0.67 -11.47
C TYR A 34 2.48 1.58 -11.86
N ILE A 35 3.39 1.79 -10.90
CA ILE A 35 4.72 2.34 -11.13
C ILE A 35 5.72 1.30 -10.62
N LYS A 36 6.71 0.95 -11.44
CA LYS A 36 7.73 -0.05 -11.12
C LYS A 36 9.12 0.51 -11.39
N LYS A 37 10.08 0.21 -10.51
CA LYS A 37 11.48 0.58 -10.73
C LYS A 37 12.03 0.00 -12.03
N ASP A 38 11.69 -1.26 -12.30
CA ASP A 38 12.12 -1.99 -13.49
C ASP A 38 11.14 -3.13 -13.82
N ARG A 39 11.49 -3.95 -14.81
CA ARG A 39 10.66 -5.06 -15.32
C ARG A 39 10.80 -6.37 -14.53
N SER A 40 11.56 -6.39 -13.43
CA SER A 40 11.71 -7.58 -12.61
C SER A 40 10.38 -7.99 -11.95
N ARG A 41 10.23 -9.30 -11.78
CA ARG A 41 9.09 -9.95 -11.15
C ARG A 41 9.49 -10.54 -9.79
N LEU A 42 10.06 -9.69 -8.94
CA LEU A 42 10.54 -10.10 -7.62
C LEU A 42 9.38 -10.56 -6.74
N GLY A 43 9.56 -11.63 -5.95
CA GLY A 43 8.64 -12.03 -4.89
C GLY A 43 7.39 -12.81 -5.28
N LEU A 44 7.09 -12.90 -6.58
CA LEU A 44 5.98 -13.71 -7.08
C LEU A 44 6.48 -15.14 -7.34
N PRO A 45 5.63 -16.17 -7.20
CA PRO A 45 6.04 -17.51 -7.55
C PRO A 45 6.40 -17.57 -9.04
N THR A 46 7.42 -18.36 -9.35
CA THR A 46 8.03 -18.37 -10.68
C THR A 46 7.14 -19.04 -11.73
N SER A 47 6.10 -19.75 -11.32
CA SER A 47 5.16 -20.44 -12.20
C SER A 47 3.70 -20.41 -11.70
N ALA A 48 2.75 -20.45 -12.64
CA ALA A 48 1.32 -20.57 -12.34
C ALA A 48 0.99 -21.82 -11.49
N ARG A 49 1.72 -22.92 -11.69
CA ARG A 49 1.53 -24.16 -10.92
C ARG A 49 1.88 -23.97 -9.44
N GLN A 50 2.94 -23.22 -9.12
CA GLN A 50 3.30 -22.91 -7.73
C GLN A 50 2.25 -22.01 -7.09
N ASN A 51 1.72 -21.01 -7.83
CA ASN A 51 0.58 -20.20 -7.36
C ASN A 51 -0.59 -21.10 -6.97
N SER A 52 -1.01 -22.02 -7.84
CA SER A 52 -2.18 -22.87 -7.58
C SER A 52 -1.99 -23.78 -6.35
N ARG A 53 -0.80 -24.35 -6.16
CA ARG A 53 -0.52 -25.21 -4.99
C ARG A 53 -0.60 -24.42 -3.68
N ALA A 54 0.07 -23.26 -3.63
CA ALA A 54 0.04 -22.39 -2.45
C ALA A 54 -1.40 -21.98 -2.09
N LEU A 55 -2.22 -21.63 -3.09
CA LEU A 55 -3.60 -21.22 -2.87
C LEU A 55 -4.48 -22.38 -2.38
N ILE A 56 -4.31 -23.59 -2.93
CA ILE A 56 -5.04 -24.78 -2.46
C ILE A 56 -4.71 -25.07 -1.00
N GLU A 57 -3.42 -25.04 -0.64
CA GLU A 57 -2.98 -25.29 0.73
C GLU A 57 -3.44 -24.19 1.69
N GLY A 58 -3.33 -22.92 1.27
CA GLY A 58 -3.83 -21.79 2.03
C GLY A 58 -5.34 -21.86 2.28
N GLN A 59 -6.13 -22.22 1.26
CA GLN A 59 -7.58 -22.40 1.42
C GLN A 59 -7.88 -23.52 2.42
N ARG A 60 -7.14 -24.64 2.37
CA ARG A 60 -7.30 -25.74 3.33
C ARG A 60 -7.09 -25.27 4.77
N ILE A 61 -6.04 -24.49 5.02
CA ILE A 61 -5.74 -23.92 6.35
C ILE A 61 -6.87 -22.99 6.81
N LEU A 62 -7.40 -22.17 5.91
CA LEU A 62 -8.52 -21.27 6.20
C LEU A 62 -9.80 -22.02 6.56
N GLU A 63 -10.15 -23.06 5.80
CA GLU A 63 -11.33 -23.89 6.09
C GLU A 63 -11.18 -24.65 7.41
N GLU A 64 -9.97 -25.12 7.73
CA GLU A 64 -9.70 -25.78 9.02
C GLU A 64 -9.87 -24.81 10.19
N ALA A 65 -9.31 -23.60 10.08
CA ALA A 65 -9.47 -22.54 11.08
C ALA A 65 -10.94 -22.14 11.22
N LYS A 66 -11.66 -21.92 10.11
CA LYS A 66 -13.09 -21.62 10.10
C LYS A 66 -13.90 -22.71 10.78
N SER A 67 -13.66 -23.97 10.45
CA SER A 67 -14.33 -25.12 11.06
C SER A 67 -14.08 -25.20 12.56
N LYS A 68 -12.86 -24.90 13.01
CA LYS A 68 -12.53 -24.85 14.44
C LYS A 68 -13.29 -23.74 15.15
N LEU A 69 -13.29 -22.53 14.59
CA LEU A 69 -14.03 -21.39 15.15
C LEU A 69 -15.52 -21.71 15.28
N LEU A 70 -16.13 -22.28 14.23
CA LEU A 70 -17.54 -22.69 14.25
C LEU A 70 -17.82 -23.76 15.33
N ARG A 71 -16.99 -24.80 15.42
CA ARG A 71 -17.12 -25.85 16.45
C ARG A 71 -17.04 -25.30 17.88
N ASP A 72 -16.17 -24.33 18.08
CA ASP A 72 -15.97 -23.73 19.41
C ASP A 72 -17.07 -22.69 19.74
N GLY A 73 -17.99 -22.41 18.81
CA GLY A 73 -19.15 -21.54 19.00
C GLY A 73 -18.93 -20.09 18.58
N MET A 74 -18.00 -19.83 17.67
CA MET A 74 -17.94 -18.55 16.95
C MET A 74 -19.01 -18.54 15.87
N HIS A 75 -19.96 -17.61 15.94
CA HIS A 75 -20.95 -17.41 14.88
C HIS A 75 -20.40 -16.45 13.81
N GLU A 76 -20.71 -16.70 12.55
CA GLU A 76 -20.41 -15.76 11.46
C GLU A 76 -21.16 -14.44 11.73
N HIS A 77 -20.44 -13.33 11.87
CA HIS A 77 -21.08 -12.02 11.99
C HIS A 77 -21.65 -11.60 10.64
N THR A 78 -22.84 -11.02 10.67
CA THR A 78 -23.65 -10.60 9.51
C THR A 78 -23.10 -9.36 8.77
N GLY A 79 -21.91 -8.87 9.13
CA GLY A 79 -21.24 -7.75 8.46
C GLY A 79 -21.61 -6.35 8.98
N ASP A 80 -22.33 -6.23 10.11
CA ASP A 80 -22.63 -4.93 10.71
C ASP A 80 -21.37 -4.30 11.38
N PRO A 81 -20.95 -3.09 11.00
CA PRO A 81 -19.81 -2.36 11.60
C PRO A 81 -19.84 -2.21 13.12
N LYS A 82 -21.02 -2.35 13.77
CA LYS A 82 -21.16 -2.26 15.23
C LYS A 82 -20.82 -3.56 15.98
N ASP A 83 -20.80 -4.70 15.30
CA ASP A 83 -20.48 -6.01 15.90
C ASP A 83 -18.96 -6.25 16.05
N TYR A 84 -18.12 -5.37 15.52
CA TYR A 84 -16.65 -5.45 15.64
C TYR A 84 -16.13 -5.03 17.02
N SER A 85 -16.98 -4.99 18.05
CA SER A 85 -16.54 -4.63 19.40
C SER A 85 -15.50 -5.65 19.91
N TYR A 86 -14.28 -5.14 20.06
CA TYR A 86 -13.00 -5.85 20.22
C TYR A 86 -12.87 -6.70 21.50
N ASN A 87 -13.91 -6.79 22.33
CA ASN A 87 -13.85 -7.41 23.65
C ASN A 87 -14.16 -8.92 23.66
N GLY A 88 -14.61 -9.51 22.55
CA GLY A 88 -15.02 -10.92 22.47
C GLY A 88 -14.00 -11.90 21.85
N THR A 89 -12.88 -11.44 21.30
CA THR A 89 -12.00 -12.27 20.46
C THR A 89 -10.88 -12.98 21.20
N SER A 90 -10.66 -12.72 22.50
CA SER A 90 -9.49 -13.23 23.24
C SER A 90 -9.35 -14.76 23.19
N ARG A 91 -10.47 -15.51 23.22
CA ARG A 91 -10.44 -16.98 23.13
C ARG A 91 -10.13 -17.51 21.72
N TRP A 92 -10.32 -16.69 20.69
CA TRP A 92 -10.09 -17.04 19.27
C TRP A 92 -8.72 -16.64 18.76
N LYS A 93 -8.03 -15.74 19.47
CA LYS A 93 -6.67 -15.30 19.14
C LYS A 93 -5.70 -16.44 18.84
N PRO A 94 -5.67 -17.56 19.58
CA PRO A 94 -4.77 -18.66 19.26
C PRO A 94 -5.08 -19.33 17.92
N VAL A 95 -6.36 -19.40 17.52
CA VAL A 95 -6.77 -19.99 16.23
C VAL A 95 -6.33 -19.09 15.08
N PHE A 96 -6.57 -17.78 15.20
CA PHE A 96 -6.13 -16.82 14.19
C PHE A 96 -4.61 -16.71 14.09
N ALA A 97 -3.90 -16.73 15.23
CA ALA A 97 -2.44 -16.71 15.26
C ALA A 97 -1.86 -17.95 14.55
N LYS A 98 -2.32 -19.15 14.94
CA LYS A 98 -1.90 -20.40 14.29
C LYS A 98 -2.17 -20.38 12.78
N CYS A 99 -3.37 -19.96 12.38
CA CYS A 99 -3.74 -19.85 10.97
C CYS A 99 -2.80 -18.89 10.21
N LYS A 100 -2.50 -17.71 10.78
CA LYS A 100 -1.57 -16.75 10.19
C LYS A 100 -0.17 -17.36 10.03
N ASP A 101 0.34 -18.05 11.05
CA ASP A 101 1.67 -18.65 11.02
C ASP A 101 1.78 -19.75 9.96
N GLU A 102 0.76 -20.62 9.85
CA GLU A 102 0.70 -21.66 8.82
C GLU A 102 0.59 -21.06 7.41
N LEU A 103 -0.23 -20.02 7.21
CA LEU A 103 -0.33 -19.32 5.92
C LEU A 103 0.98 -18.62 5.54
N GLN A 104 1.67 -18.04 6.52
CA GLN A 104 2.99 -17.45 6.31
C GLN A 104 3.99 -18.51 5.85
N GLN A 105 3.99 -19.69 6.48
CA GLN A 105 4.88 -20.78 6.10
C GLN A 105 4.63 -21.23 4.65
N VAL A 106 3.36 -21.42 4.26
CA VAL A 106 2.99 -21.75 2.87
C VAL A 106 3.47 -20.67 1.89
N ALA A 107 3.29 -19.39 2.22
CA ALA A 107 3.75 -18.31 1.37
C ALA A 107 5.26 -18.35 1.16
N ILE A 108 6.03 -18.61 2.22
CA ILE A 108 7.50 -18.71 2.18
C ILE A 108 7.93 -19.92 1.35
N ASP A 109 7.37 -21.10 1.62
CA ASP A 109 7.72 -22.37 0.94
C ASP A 109 7.48 -22.31 -0.57
N HIS A 110 6.47 -21.54 -0.98
CA HIS A 110 6.11 -21.35 -2.39
C HIS A 110 6.69 -20.08 -3.03
N ASN A 111 7.50 -19.30 -2.31
CA ASN A 111 8.00 -18.00 -2.76
C ASN A 111 6.88 -17.04 -3.21
N PHE A 112 5.74 -17.07 -2.49
CA PHE A 112 4.59 -16.19 -2.67
C PHE A 112 4.62 -15.05 -1.63
N THR A 113 5.77 -14.39 -1.54
CA THR A 113 6.07 -13.42 -0.46
C THR A 113 5.84 -11.97 -0.85
N TYR A 114 5.61 -11.70 -2.13
CA TYR A 114 5.31 -10.36 -2.65
C TYR A 114 4.13 -9.73 -1.91
N GLY A 115 4.25 -8.44 -1.61
CA GLY A 115 3.24 -7.71 -0.85
C GLY A 115 3.72 -6.31 -0.52
N GLY A 116 3.05 -5.62 0.40
CA GLY A 116 3.50 -4.28 0.74
C GLY A 116 2.68 -3.55 1.78
N TRP A 117 3.18 -2.38 2.13
CA TRP A 117 2.47 -1.42 2.96
C TRP A 117 1.32 -0.81 2.18
N PHE A 118 0.11 -0.82 2.73
CA PHE A 118 -1.07 -0.29 2.06
C PHE A 118 -1.88 0.64 2.98
N ASP A 119 -2.75 1.44 2.36
CA ASP A 119 -3.71 2.29 3.04
C ASP A 119 -4.94 2.53 2.14
N ILE A 120 -6.06 2.93 2.76
CA ILE A 120 -7.26 3.38 2.07
C ILE A 120 -7.34 4.90 2.23
N VAL A 121 -7.16 5.62 1.13
CA VAL A 121 -6.95 7.06 1.09
C VAL A 121 -8.11 7.73 0.36
N ARG A 122 -8.56 8.87 0.89
CA ARG A 122 -9.60 9.70 0.28
C ARG A 122 -9.11 10.36 -1.00
N TRP A 123 -10.04 10.60 -1.92
CA TRP A 123 -9.81 11.26 -3.21
C TRP A 123 -9.10 12.62 -3.10
N ASP A 124 -9.31 13.37 -2.01
CA ASP A 124 -8.70 14.69 -1.81
C ASP A 124 -7.20 14.63 -1.42
N LYS A 125 -6.68 13.45 -1.13
CA LYS A 125 -5.28 13.22 -0.72
C LYS A 125 -4.51 12.26 -1.63
N ILE A 126 -5.20 11.39 -2.35
CA ILE A 126 -4.56 10.29 -3.06
C ILE A 126 -3.61 10.76 -4.16
N ASP A 127 -3.95 11.80 -4.93
CA ASP A 127 -3.13 12.20 -6.07
C ASP A 127 -1.77 12.78 -5.64
N ASP A 128 -1.76 13.63 -4.60
CA ASP A 128 -0.53 14.18 -4.02
C ASP A 128 0.33 13.07 -3.41
N LEU A 129 -0.28 12.15 -2.66
CA LEU A 129 0.44 11.02 -2.07
C LEU A 129 1.02 10.10 -3.16
N TYR A 130 0.23 9.75 -4.17
CA TYR A 130 0.64 8.92 -5.30
C TYR A 130 1.83 9.54 -6.03
N SER A 131 1.76 10.83 -6.38
CA SER A 131 2.85 11.54 -7.05
C SER A 131 4.13 11.57 -6.19
N ARG A 132 4.03 11.91 -4.89
CA ARG A 132 5.21 11.93 -4.00
C ARG A 132 5.86 10.56 -3.85
N LEU A 133 5.05 9.51 -3.66
CA LEU A 133 5.57 8.15 -3.56
C LEU A 133 6.21 7.71 -4.87
N ALA A 134 5.58 8.00 -6.02
CA ALA A 134 6.08 7.71 -7.35
C ALA A 134 7.48 8.29 -7.57
N HIS A 135 7.64 9.58 -7.32
CA HIS A 135 8.94 10.24 -7.41
C HIS A 135 9.97 9.66 -6.45
N SER A 136 9.54 9.37 -5.22
CA SER A 136 10.40 8.76 -4.22
C SER A 136 10.86 7.35 -4.60
N LEU A 137 10.01 6.55 -5.25
CA LEU A 137 10.35 5.21 -5.70
C LEU A 137 11.40 5.22 -6.80
N ILE A 138 11.26 6.14 -7.76
CA ILE A 138 12.13 6.19 -8.94
C ILE A 138 13.45 6.94 -8.65
N ASN A 139 13.37 8.10 -7.99
CA ASN A 139 14.49 9.03 -7.82
C ASN A 139 14.64 9.63 -6.42
N GLY A 140 13.96 9.09 -5.41
CA GLY A 140 14.04 9.58 -4.04
C GLY A 140 14.33 8.49 -3.01
N PRO A 141 13.96 8.68 -1.74
CA PRO A 141 14.41 7.82 -0.64
C PRO A 141 13.87 6.39 -0.72
N LEU A 142 12.69 6.15 -1.31
CA LEU A 142 12.19 4.77 -1.51
C LEU A 142 13.04 3.98 -2.51
N LYS A 143 13.74 4.66 -3.43
CA LYS A 143 14.66 4.02 -4.37
C LYS A 143 15.72 3.17 -3.67
N ASN A 144 16.20 3.63 -2.52
CA ASN A 144 17.27 3.00 -1.75
C ASN A 144 16.78 1.93 -0.76
N THR A 145 15.49 1.59 -0.81
CA THR A 145 14.89 0.51 -0.02
C THR A 145 14.50 -0.67 -0.90
N ARG A 146 13.98 -1.73 -0.28
CA ARG A 146 13.41 -2.89 -0.99
C ARG A 146 12.04 -2.63 -1.61
N ALA A 147 11.45 -1.43 -1.45
CA ALA A 147 10.27 -1.06 -2.23
C ALA A 147 10.58 -1.20 -3.72
N HIS A 148 9.69 -1.79 -4.51
CA HIS A 148 9.91 -2.06 -5.92
C HIS A 148 8.81 -1.47 -6.81
N SER A 149 7.60 -1.38 -6.29
CA SER A 149 6.45 -0.91 -7.04
C SER A 149 5.48 -0.12 -6.18
N ILE A 150 4.76 0.80 -6.80
CA ILE A 150 3.56 1.41 -6.25
C ILE A 150 2.39 0.91 -7.07
N ARG A 151 1.32 0.53 -6.37
CA ARG A 151 0.04 0.15 -6.96
C ARG A 151 -1.05 1.04 -6.36
N VAL A 152 -1.90 1.62 -7.18
CA VAL A 152 -3.04 2.43 -6.74
C VAL A 152 -4.28 2.10 -7.53
N THR A 153 -5.46 2.13 -6.90
CA THR A 153 -6.74 1.89 -7.58
C THR A 153 -7.19 3.10 -8.38
N THR A 154 -7.80 2.84 -9.53
CA THR A 154 -8.51 3.83 -10.35
C THR A 154 -9.79 4.34 -9.67
N THR A 155 -10.32 5.48 -10.11
CA THR A 155 -11.60 6.01 -9.60
C THR A 155 -12.78 5.14 -10.01
N GLY A 156 -13.80 5.06 -9.16
CA GLY A 156 -15.00 4.25 -9.39
C GLY A 156 -14.80 2.73 -9.22
N HIS A 157 -13.77 2.30 -8.48
CA HIS A 157 -13.51 0.89 -8.24
C HIS A 157 -14.70 0.21 -7.50
N PRO A 158 -15.27 -0.89 -8.01
CA PRO A 158 -16.53 -1.45 -7.51
C PRO A 158 -16.44 -2.05 -6.09
N ARG A 159 -15.23 -2.37 -5.63
CA ARG A 159 -14.97 -2.91 -4.28
C ARG A 159 -14.58 -1.86 -3.24
N LEU A 160 -14.62 -0.57 -3.60
CA LEU A 160 -14.25 0.51 -2.68
C LEU A 160 -15.42 1.49 -2.48
N PRO A 161 -15.56 2.09 -1.29
CA PRO A 161 -16.50 3.19 -1.10
C PRO A 161 -16.20 4.35 -2.07
N ARG A 162 -17.26 5.10 -2.42
CA ARG A 162 -17.13 6.24 -3.34
C ARG A 162 -16.09 7.25 -2.81
N GLY A 163 -15.17 7.65 -3.69
CA GLY A 163 -14.12 8.62 -3.35
C GLY A 163 -13.01 8.06 -2.47
N MET A 164 -12.88 6.74 -2.35
CA MET A 164 -11.76 6.07 -1.69
C MET A 164 -10.90 5.34 -2.71
N HIS A 165 -9.60 5.30 -2.43
CA HIS A 165 -8.61 4.59 -3.23
C HIS A 165 -7.75 3.73 -2.32
N THR A 166 -7.32 2.57 -2.78
CA THR A 166 -6.24 1.82 -2.13
C THR A 166 -4.93 2.17 -2.79
N ILE A 167 -3.91 2.46 -1.99
CA ILE A 167 -2.52 2.63 -2.45
C ILE A 167 -1.62 1.66 -1.70
N CYS A 168 -0.67 1.06 -2.40
CA CYS A 168 0.30 0.12 -1.85
C CYS A 168 1.71 0.47 -2.30
N VAL A 169 2.68 0.40 -1.38
CA VAL A 169 4.12 0.37 -1.67
C VAL A 169 4.60 -1.07 -1.50
N LEU A 170 4.83 -1.71 -2.64
CA LEU A 170 5.10 -3.13 -2.78
C LEU A 170 6.60 -3.43 -2.66
N MET A 171 6.91 -4.59 -2.11
CA MET A 171 8.24 -5.13 -1.86
C MET A 171 8.29 -6.60 -2.33
N PRO A 172 9.47 -7.10 -2.72
CA PRO A 172 9.68 -8.51 -3.05
C PRO A 172 9.24 -9.49 -1.97
N ASP A 173 9.47 -9.14 -0.70
CA ASP A 173 9.16 -10.00 0.43
C ASP A 173 8.55 -9.13 1.53
N SER A 174 7.26 -9.35 1.81
CA SER A 174 6.50 -8.66 2.84
C SER A 174 6.56 -9.34 4.21
N PHE A 175 7.30 -10.44 4.32
CA PHE A 175 7.67 -11.10 5.57
C PHE A 175 9.07 -10.70 6.05
N ASP A 176 9.92 -10.13 5.18
CA ASP A 176 11.21 -9.54 5.58
C ASP A 176 10.96 -8.33 6.50
N ARG A 177 11.13 -8.57 7.80
CA ARG A 177 10.88 -7.59 8.86
C ARG A 177 11.74 -6.35 8.73
N GLU A 178 13.03 -6.50 8.42
CA GLU A 178 13.98 -5.39 8.35
C GLU A 178 13.79 -4.57 7.07
N ALA A 179 13.50 -5.22 5.94
CA ALA A 179 13.09 -4.52 4.73
C ALA A 179 11.78 -3.75 4.93
N SER A 180 10.79 -4.39 5.55
CA SER A 180 9.50 -3.78 5.85
C SER A 180 9.64 -2.55 6.75
N LYS A 181 10.46 -2.66 7.81
CA LYS A 181 10.78 -1.54 8.71
C LYS A 181 11.43 -0.38 7.96
N ARG A 182 12.47 -0.65 7.15
CA ARG A 182 13.18 0.39 6.37
C ARG A 182 12.26 1.11 5.39
N VAL A 183 11.34 0.39 4.75
CA VAL A 183 10.34 1.03 3.88
C VAL A 183 9.42 1.92 4.72
N LEU A 184 8.86 1.40 5.82
CA LEU A 184 7.99 2.16 6.70
C LEU A 184 8.66 3.44 7.23
N GLU A 185 9.92 3.37 7.65
CA GLU A 185 10.70 4.54 8.07
C GLU A 185 10.71 5.64 7.00
N VAL A 186 10.90 5.25 5.73
CA VAL A 186 10.88 6.21 4.63
C VAL A 186 9.48 6.80 4.43
N LEU A 187 8.43 5.97 4.48
CA LEU A 187 7.04 6.43 4.32
C LEU A 187 6.65 7.43 5.41
N VAL A 188 7.01 7.16 6.66
CA VAL A 188 6.69 8.04 7.77
C VAL A 188 7.54 9.31 7.72
N LYS A 189 8.87 9.19 7.64
CA LYS A 189 9.80 10.32 7.79
C LYS A 189 9.82 11.27 6.60
N TYR A 190 9.71 10.76 5.37
CA TYR A 190 9.84 11.58 4.15
C TYR A 190 8.49 11.89 3.51
N HIS A 191 7.46 11.09 3.79
CA HIS A 191 6.14 11.25 3.18
C HIS A 191 5.03 11.58 4.17
N GLY A 192 5.30 11.56 5.48
CA GLY A 192 4.30 11.84 6.51
C GLY A 192 3.14 10.85 6.47
N TRP A 193 3.36 9.69 5.86
CA TRP A 193 2.33 8.70 5.58
C TRP A 193 2.56 7.49 6.48
N VAL A 194 1.58 7.22 7.34
CA VAL A 194 1.54 6.04 8.18
C VAL A 194 0.52 5.09 7.56
N PRO A 195 0.96 4.02 6.85
CA PRO A 195 0.06 3.06 6.23
C PRO A 195 -0.75 2.29 7.27
N GLU A 196 -1.85 1.66 6.86
CA GLU A 196 -2.69 0.84 7.75
C GLU A 196 -1.98 -0.46 8.15
N GLY A 197 -1.32 -1.13 7.21
CA GLY A 197 -0.62 -2.38 7.45
C GLY A 197 0.24 -2.84 6.28
N CYS A 198 1.02 -3.89 6.51
CA CYS A 198 1.80 -4.59 5.49
C CYS A 198 1.13 -5.94 5.21
N LYS A 199 0.80 -6.22 3.95
CA LYS A 199 0.03 -7.42 3.58
C LYS A 199 0.65 -8.12 2.36
N PRO A 200 0.85 -9.44 2.39
CA PRO A 200 1.26 -10.24 1.24
C PRO A 200 0.10 -10.35 0.24
N ASP A 201 0.41 -10.32 -1.05
CA ASP A 201 -0.56 -10.56 -2.12
C ASP A 201 -1.15 -11.98 -1.99
N PHE A 202 -0.41 -12.96 -1.46
CA PHE A 202 -0.95 -14.29 -1.14
C PHE A 202 -2.20 -14.23 -0.25
N PHE A 203 -2.21 -13.37 0.78
CA PHE A 203 -3.38 -13.21 1.65
C PHE A 203 -4.54 -12.52 0.91
N LEU A 204 -4.24 -11.62 -0.02
CA LEU A 204 -5.25 -10.99 -0.86
C LEU A 204 -5.92 -12.00 -1.80
N GLU A 205 -5.14 -12.90 -2.42
CA GLU A 205 -5.65 -13.96 -3.28
C GLU A 205 -6.52 -14.98 -2.52
N LEU A 206 -6.23 -15.20 -1.23
CA LEU A 206 -7.08 -15.98 -0.33
C LEU A 206 -8.30 -15.21 0.21
N ASN A 207 -8.54 -13.98 -0.24
CA ASN A 207 -9.62 -13.10 0.22
C ASN A 207 -9.58 -12.79 1.74
N LEU A 208 -8.39 -12.77 2.34
CA LEU A 208 -8.16 -12.28 3.70
C LEU A 208 -8.15 -10.74 3.72
N THR A 209 -9.34 -10.15 3.65
CA THR A 209 -9.56 -8.70 3.62
C THR A 209 -9.70 -8.08 5.02
N HIS A 210 -9.78 -6.75 5.10
CA HIS A 210 -9.81 -5.97 6.35
C HIS A 210 -11.13 -6.06 7.13
N ILE A 211 -12.12 -6.78 6.60
CA ILE A 211 -13.49 -6.88 7.13
C ILE A 211 -13.66 -8.13 8.02
N HIS A 212 -12.57 -8.87 8.28
CA HIS A 212 -12.63 -10.06 9.13
C HIS A 212 -12.43 -9.72 10.60
N GLN A 213 -13.09 -10.45 11.51
CA GLN A 213 -12.83 -10.41 12.97
C GLN A 213 -11.34 -10.63 13.30
N ALA A 214 -10.58 -11.17 12.34
CA ALA A 214 -9.15 -11.41 12.37
C ALA A 214 -8.32 -10.26 11.76
N ARG A 215 -8.79 -9.00 11.79
CA ARG A 215 -8.13 -7.85 11.10
C ARG A 215 -6.63 -7.75 11.40
N GLU A 216 -6.23 -7.95 12.66
CA GLU A 216 -4.83 -7.96 13.12
C GLU A 216 -4.00 -9.12 12.55
N TYR A 217 -4.66 -10.21 12.15
CA TYR A 217 -4.05 -11.39 11.54
C TYR A 217 -4.02 -11.36 10.02
N SER A 218 -4.71 -10.40 9.40
CA SER A 218 -4.69 -10.23 7.93
C SER A 218 -3.43 -9.53 7.43
N CYS A 219 -2.61 -8.94 8.31
CA CYS A 219 -1.37 -8.25 7.94
C CYS A 219 -0.17 -8.98 8.54
N THR A 220 0.98 -8.96 7.84
CA THR A 220 2.25 -9.44 8.40
C THR A 220 2.69 -8.50 9.51
N PHE A 221 2.68 -7.20 9.22
CA PHE A 221 3.04 -6.14 10.14
C PHE A 221 2.02 -4.99 10.12
N ALA A 222 1.93 -4.28 11.23
CA ALA A 222 1.32 -2.98 11.39
C ALA A 222 2.43 -1.97 11.78
N PRO A 223 2.24 -0.65 11.57
CA PRO A 223 3.24 0.34 11.97
C PRO A 223 3.65 0.23 13.45
N ASN A 224 2.69 -0.11 14.31
CA ASN A 224 2.90 -0.26 15.75
C ASN A 224 3.78 -1.47 16.13
N ASN A 225 4.10 -2.37 15.19
CA ASN A 225 5.10 -3.41 15.43
C ASN A 225 6.54 -2.89 15.43
N PHE A 226 6.76 -1.66 14.94
CA PHE A 226 8.08 -1.05 14.77
C PHE A 226 8.26 0.26 15.54
N PHE A 227 7.17 1.00 15.74
CA PHE A 227 7.17 2.31 16.37
C PHE A 227 6.03 2.43 17.37
N THR A 228 6.26 3.20 18.42
CA THR A 228 5.19 3.62 19.33
C THR A 228 4.26 4.61 18.62
N THR A 229 3.02 4.74 19.11
CA THR A 229 2.08 5.74 18.60
C THR A 229 2.63 7.17 18.69
N ARG A 230 3.44 7.44 19.72
CA ARG A 230 4.10 8.75 19.88
C ARG A 230 5.14 8.98 18.80
N GLU A 231 6.02 8.03 18.52
CA GLU A 231 7.02 8.16 17.45
C GLU A 231 6.36 8.36 16.08
N LEU A 232 5.27 7.62 15.80
CA LEU A 232 4.50 7.78 14.56
C LEU A 232 3.81 9.14 14.47
N HIS A 233 3.33 9.68 15.59
CA HIS A 233 2.75 11.01 15.66
C HIS A 233 3.82 12.06 15.40
N ASP A 234 4.92 12.04 16.15
CA ASP A 234 5.98 13.05 16.08
C ASP A 234 6.60 13.12 14.68
N ALA A 235 6.83 11.96 14.05
CA ALA A 235 7.38 11.89 12.71
C ALA A 235 6.49 12.49 11.61
N LYS A 236 5.15 12.55 11.80
CA LYS A 236 4.25 13.24 10.85
C LYS A 236 4.45 14.75 10.87
N PHE A 237 4.87 15.32 12.00
CA PHE A 237 5.04 16.77 12.18
C PHE A 237 6.46 17.26 11.92
N THR A 238 7.44 16.35 11.77
CA THR A 238 8.83 16.70 11.42
C THR A 238 8.99 17.10 9.94
N LEU A 239 7.94 16.95 9.11
CA LEU A 239 7.95 17.47 7.74
C LEU A 239 7.89 19.01 7.75
N ALA A 240 9.06 19.65 7.84
CA ALA A 240 9.22 21.09 7.63
C ALA A 240 8.67 21.53 6.25
N PRO A 241 8.15 22.76 6.12
CA PRO A 241 7.35 23.17 4.97
C PRO A 241 8.17 23.20 3.66
N ARG A 242 7.67 22.45 2.66
CA ARG A 242 7.72 22.55 1.16
C ARG A 242 8.74 23.47 0.44
N SER A 243 9.85 23.89 1.04
CA SER A 243 10.71 24.96 0.51
C SER A 243 11.95 24.49 -0.25
N VAL A 244 12.24 23.19 -0.33
CA VAL A 244 13.51 22.69 -0.93
C VAL A 244 13.37 22.15 -2.36
N LEU A 245 12.19 22.25 -2.99
CA LEU A 245 11.98 21.85 -4.40
C LEU A 245 11.55 22.99 -5.33
N ARG A 246 11.90 24.24 -5.00
CA ARG A 246 11.95 25.30 -6.04
C ARG A 246 13.40 25.48 -6.46
N SER A 247 13.78 24.78 -7.53
CA SER A 247 14.96 25.17 -8.29
C SER A 247 14.79 26.61 -8.74
N SER A 248 15.78 27.42 -8.38
CA SER A 248 15.93 28.81 -8.78
C SER A 248 16.15 28.89 -10.30
N THR A 249 15.14 29.32 -11.04
CA THR A 249 15.37 30.10 -12.26
C THR A 249 15.21 31.59 -11.90
N PRO A 250 16.23 32.43 -12.06
CA PRO A 250 16.06 33.86 -11.92
C PRO A 250 15.29 34.35 -13.15
N PHE A 251 14.00 34.64 -12.97
CA PHE A 251 13.26 35.46 -13.92
C PHE A 251 13.86 36.88 -13.86
N SER A 252 14.69 37.20 -14.85
CA SER A 252 15.08 38.57 -15.15
C SER A 252 13.82 39.39 -15.38
N ARG A 253 13.51 40.31 -14.47
CA ARG A 253 12.50 41.33 -14.70
C ARG A 253 13.09 42.34 -15.67
N GLY A 254 12.64 42.29 -16.92
CA GLY A 254 12.85 43.36 -17.88
C GLY A 254 12.33 44.70 -17.33
N PRO A 255 12.83 45.85 -17.84
CA PRO A 255 12.50 47.16 -17.31
C PRO A 255 11.01 47.47 -17.48
N LYS A 256 10.41 48.04 -16.44
CA LYS A 256 9.03 48.53 -16.47
C LYS A 256 8.91 49.71 -17.47
N PRO A 257 7.81 49.80 -18.23
CA PRO A 257 7.56 50.95 -19.10
C PRO A 257 7.26 52.20 -18.28
N ASN A 258 7.82 53.31 -18.77
CA ASN A 258 7.78 54.64 -18.19
C ASN A 258 6.34 55.22 -18.27
N PRO A 259 5.73 55.69 -17.17
CA PRO A 259 4.44 56.36 -17.24
C PRO A 259 4.60 57.77 -17.81
N ARG A 260 3.80 58.05 -18.85
CA ARG A 260 3.69 59.35 -19.53
C ARG A 260 3.62 60.52 -18.54
N GLN A 261 4.40 61.57 -18.78
CA GLN A 261 4.08 62.91 -18.31
C GLN A 261 3.09 63.58 -19.28
N PRO A 262 2.15 64.40 -18.78
CA PRO A 262 1.28 65.21 -19.61
C PRO A 262 1.93 66.57 -19.92
N THR A 263 1.98 66.93 -21.20
CA THR A 263 1.47 68.17 -21.85
C THR A 263 2.00 68.20 -23.26
#